data_AF-A0A4W3JM61-F1
#
_entry.id   AF-A0A4W3JM61-F1
#
_cell.length_a   1.000
_cell.length_b   1.000
_cell.length_c   1.000
_cell.angle_alpha   90.00
_cell.angle_beta   90.00
_cell.angle_gamma   90.00
#
_symmetry.space_group_name_H-M   'P 1'
#
loop_
_entity.id
_entity.type
_entity.pdbx_description
1 polymer ?
#
loop_
_entity_poly.entity_id
_entity_poly.type
_entity_poly.pdbx_seq_one_letter_code
_entity_poly.pdbx_strand_id
1 'polypeptide(L)'
;MFPNGGSDSNLTALLKRALEVFIKDQRYYNDFRYVSHWLKFVDCCVEPLEIFNFLKSTGIGVSYAAVYIAWAERYELLGNNKKADAVLQEGIQLKAEPLEKLLHHHRHFQARVAKQVMLDINEGVDKDSFPDTELQRTTLGELKGHGRKKIITPVSRVGSSMSSQKQGLQLHVPPPQQQGCSFKVFSEDGLSNPSRDQRMPAPQPQAALPSSTAKENELEPGPWNTARVWDNLEGTY
;
A
#
# COMPACT_ATOMS: atom_id res chain seq x y z
N MET A 1 9.89 -9.10 -29.28
CA MET A 1 9.27 -9.76 -28.11
C MET A 1 10.16 -9.45 -26.92
N PHE A 2 9.64 -8.85 -25.84
CA PHE A 2 10.44 -8.36 -24.72
C PHE A 2 10.37 -9.35 -23.55
N PRO A 3 11.41 -10.16 -23.28
CA PRO A 3 11.34 -11.23 -22.28
C PRO A 3 11.26 -10.71 -20.83
N ASN A 4 11.82 -9.53 -20.55
CA ASN A 4 11.96 -9.00 -19.19
C ASN A 4 11.06 -7.79 -18.90
N GLY A 5 10.19 -7.38 -19.84
CA GLY A 5 9.19 -6.32 -19.59
C GLY A 5 9.73 -4.99 -19.02
N GLY A 6 11.00 -4.65 -19.28
CA GLY A 6 11.63 -3.42 -18.76
C GLY A 6 11.03 -2.14 -19.36
N SER A 7 11.62 -0.99 -18.99
CA SER A 7 11.24 0.35 -19.47
C SER A 7 11.05 0.46 -20.99
N ASP A 8 11.77 -0.34 -21.76
CA ASP A 8 11.71 -0.36 -23.23
C ASP A 8 10.37 -0.91 -23.78
N SER A 9 9.62 -1.66 -22.97
CA SER A 9 8.39 -2.32 -23.42
C SER A 9 7.17 -1.39 -23.44
N ASN A 10 7.22 -0.22 -22.80
CA ASN A 10 6.09 0.72 -22.65
C ASN A 10 4.78 0.06 -22.18
N LEU A 11 4.86 -1.11 -21.52
CA LEU A 11 3.71 -1.97 -21.24
C LEU A 11 2.69 -1.28 -20.32
N THR A 12 3.15 -0.64 -19.25
CA THR A 12 2.29 0.07 -18.29
C THR A 12 1.50 1.20 -18.97
N ALA A 13 2.15 1.99 -19.84
CA ALA A 13 1.51 3.08 -20.57
C ALA A 13 0.49 2.56 -21.60
N LEU A 14 0.82 1.46 -22.28
CA LEU A 14 -0.09 0.80 -23.22
C LEU A 14 -1.33 0.23 -22.51
N LEU A 15 -1.13 -0.48 -21.40
CA LEU A 15 -2.21 -1.02 -20.58
C LEU A 15 -3.11 0.10 -20.07
N LYS A 16 -2.54 1.16 -19.48
CA LYS A 16 -3.30 2.32 -19.00
C LYS A 16 -4.19 2.91 -20.09
N ARG A 17 -3.63 3.20 -21.27
CA ARG A 17 -4.39 3.76 -22.40
C ARG A 17 -5.51 2.82 -22.85
N ALA A 18 -5.24 1.53 -22.96
CA ALA A 18 -6.26 0.55 -23.35
C ALA A 18 -7.39 0.48 -22.33
N LEU A 19 -7.06 0.46 -21.03
CA LEU A 19 -8.04 0.39 -19.95
C LEU A 19 -8.90 1.66 -19.87
N GLU A 20 -8.32 2.84 -20.06
CA GLU A 20 -9.02 4.13 -20.10
C GLU A 20 -10.05 4.21 -21.24
N VAL A 21 -9.78 3.59 -22.39
CA VAL A 21 -10.72 3.57 -23.52
C VAL A 21 -11.99 2.79 -23.18
N PHE A 22 -11.87 1.67 -22.48
CA PHE A 22 -12.99 0.76 -22.21
C PHE A 22 -13.63 0.94 -20.82
N ILE A 23 -13.09 1.83 -19.98
CA ILE A 23 -13.52 2.01 -18.59
C ILE A 23 -15.02 2.35 -18.43
N LYS A 24 -15.60 3.11 -19.38
CA LYS A 24 -17.01 3.51 -19.35
C LYS A 24 -17.93 2.52 -20.07
N ASP A 25 -17.37 1.53 -20.77
CA ASP A 25 -18.13 0.57 -21.56
C ASP A 25 -18.44 -0.69 -20.74
N GLN A 26 -19.63 -0.68 -20.13
CA GLN A 26 -20.13 -1.74 -19.25
C GLN A 26 -20.17 -3.13 -19.93
N ARG A 27 -20.18 -3.19 -21.27
CA ARG A 27 -20.22 -4.45 -22.01
C ARG A 27 -19.00 -5.33 -21.74
N TYR A 28 -17.88 -4.75 -21.34
CA TYR A 28 -16.63 -5.47 -21.09
C TYR A 28 -16.40 -5.83 -19.61
N TYR A 29 -17.28 -5.42 -18.70
CA TYR A 29 -17.05 -5.60 -17.25
C TYR A 29 -17.01 -7.07 -16.85
N ASN A 30 -17.76 -7.91 -17.56
CA ASN A 30 -17.76 -9.36 -17.42
C ASN A 30 -17.03 -10.06 -18.59
N ASP A 31 -16.07 -9.39 -19.25
CA ASP A 31 -15.20 -10.04 -20.24
C ASP A 31 -13.86 -10.38 -19.59
N PHE A 32 -13.54 -11.68 -19.51
CA PHE A 32 -12.29 -12.16 -18.92
C PHE A 32 -11.04 -11.54 -19.54
N ARG A 33 -11.06 -11.21 -20.84
CA ARG A 33 -9.93 -10.53 -21.50
C ARG A 33 -9.72 -9.17 -20.86
N TYR A 34 -10.77 -8.37 -20.72
CA TYR A 34 -10.67 -7.05 -20.11
C TYR A 34 -10.18 -7.13 -18.66
N VAL A 35 -10.74 -8.05 -17.87
CA VAL A 35 -10.32 -8.33 -16.50
C VAL A 35 -8.85 -8.77 -16.44
N SER A 36 -8.37 -9.57 -17.39
CA SER A 36 -6.97 -9.99 -17.42
C SER A 36 -5.99 -8.83 -17.70
N HIS A 37 -6.43 -7.80 -18.45
CA HIS A 37 -5.62 -6.59 -18.64
C HIS A 37 -5.55 -5.77 -17.36
N TRP A 38 -6.65 -5.70 -16.60
CA TRP A 38 -6.67 -5.10 -15.27
C TRP A 38 -5.70 -5.81 -14.32
N LEU A 39 -5.74 -7.15 -14.24
CA LEU A 39 -4.83 -7.91 -13.39
C LEU A 39 -3.36 -7.68 -13.75
N LYS A 40 -3.02 -7.63 -15.04
CA LYS A 40 -1.66 -7.28 -15.48
C LYS A 40 -1.27 -5.84 -15.12
N PHE A 41 -2.21 -4.92 -15.17
CA PHE A 41 -1.97 -3.52 -14.83
C PHE A 41 -1.73 -3.32 -13.33
N VAL A 42 -2.45 -4.07 -12.48
CA VAL A 42 -2.25 -4.11 -11.03
C VAL A 42 -0.79 -4.42 -10.67
N ASP A 43 -0.18 -5.40 -11.35
CA ASP A 43 1.22 -5.79 -11.12
C ASP A 43 2.23 -4.68 -11.45
N CYS A 44 1.83 -3.71 -12.28
CA CYS A 44 2.65 -2.56 -12.66
C CYS A 44 2.44 -1.31 -11.78
N CYS A 45 1.50 -1.34 -10.83
CA CYS A 45 1.14 -0.18 -10.02
C CYS A 45 1.86 -0.16 -8.66
N VAL A 46 2.15 1.05 -8.16
CA VAL A 46 2.71 1.24 -6.81
C VAL A 46 1.70 0.83 -5.73
N GLU A 47 0.44 1.26 -5.88
CA GLU A 47 -0.66 1.02 -4.92
C GLU A 47 -1.79 0.15 -5.53
N PRO A 48 -1.56 -1.15 -5.73
CA PRO A 48 -2.52 -2.05 -6.39
C PRO A 48 -3.83 -2.27 -5.62
N LEU A 49 -3.83 -2.07 -4.29
CA LEU A 49 -5.07 -2.16 -3.51
C LEU A 49 -6.09 -1.10 -3.93
N GLU A 50 -5.65 0.09 -4.36
CA GLU A 50 -6.56 1.11 -4.88
C GLU A 50 -7.24 0.66 -6.17
N ILE A 51 -6.50 -0.07 -7.02
CA ILE A 51 -7.04 -0.62 -8.27
C ILE A 51 -8.12 -1.66 -7.97
N PHE A 52 -7.89 -2.57 -7.01
CA PHE A 52 -8.93 -3.54 -6.63
C PHE A 52 -10.18 -2.89 -6.02
N ASN A 53 -10.01 -1.86 -5.18
CA ASN A 53 -11.13 -1.07 -4.68
C ASN A 53 -11.91 -0.40 -5.82
N PHE A 54 -11.18 0.16 -6.80
CA PHE A 54 -11.77 0.74 -8.00
C PHE A 54 -12.58 -0.30 -8.79
N LEU A 55 -12.01 -1.48 -9.07
CA LEU A 55 -12.67 -2.58 -9.79
C LEU A 55 -13.96 -3.01 -9.08
N LYS A 56 -13.90 -3.17 -7.75
CA LYS A 56 -15.08 -3.50 -6.95
C LYS A 56 -16.14 -2.41 -6.99
N SER A 57 -15.75 -1.14 -6.84
CA SER A 57 -16.69 -0.01 -6.84
C SER A 57 -17.40 0.20 -8.18
N THR A 58 -16.72 -0.16 -9.26
CA THR A 58 -17.27 -0.07 -10.62
C THR A 58 -18.01 -1.34 -11.03
N GLY A 59 -17.75 -2.47 -10.38
CA GLY A 59 -18.34 -3.76 -10.76
C GLY A 59 -17.59 -4.45 -11.90
N ILE A 60 -16.34 -4.09 -12.16
CA ILE A 60 -15.51 -4.73 -13.18
C ILE A 60 -14.96 -6.04 -12.61
N GLY A 61 -15.28 -7.16 -13.29
CA GLY A 61 -14.71 -8.47 -12.99
C GLY A 61 -15.15 -9.10 -11.67
N VAL A 62 -16.19 -8.57 -11.03
CA VAL A 62 -16.76 -9.10 -9.77
C VAL A 62 -17.31 -10.52 -9.90
N SER A 63 -17.56 -10.99 -11.13
CA SER A 63 -17.96 -12.37 -11.38
C SER A 63 -16.79 -13.36 -11.46
N TYR A 64 -15.54 -12.90 -11.41
CA TYR A 64 -14.36 -13.75 -11.67
C TYR A 64 -13.52 -14.00 -10.42
N ALA A 65 -13.31 -15.28 -10.13
CA ALA A 65 -12.49 -15.74 -9.01
C ALA A 65 -11.06 -15.17 -9.04
N ALA A 66 -10.52 -14.94 -10.24
CA ALA A 66 -9.17 -14.40 -10.42
C ALA A 66 -8.97 -13.03 -9.75
N VAL A 67 -10.00 -12.18 -9.72
CA VAL A 67 -9.93 -10.86 -9.07
C VAL A 67 -9.79 -11.00 -7.56
N TYR A 68 -10.63 -11.84 -6.94
CA TYR A 68 -10.59 -12.08 -5.49
C TYR A 68 -9.31 -12.77 -5.03
N ILE A 69 -8.82 -13.74 -5.83
CA ILE A 69 -7.56 -14.43 -5.54
C ILE A 69 -6.39 -13.44 -5.55
N ALA A 70 -6.20 -12.69 -6.65
CA ALA A 70 -5.10 -11.74 -6.77
C ALA A 70 -5.19 -10.63 -5.71
N TRP A 71 -6.40 -10.20 -5.36
CA TRP A 71 -6.61 -9.21 -4.32
C TRP A 71 -6.25 -9.75 -2.92
N ALA A 72 -6.66 -10.98 -2.60
CA ALA A 72 -6.30 -11.63 -1.35
C ALA A 72 -4.80 -11.90 -1.23
N GLU A 73 -4.15 -12.35 -2.31
CA GLU A 73 -2.69 -12.50 -2.38
C GLU A 73 -1.98 -11.18 -2.09
N ARG A 74 -2.51 -10.05 -2.60
CA ARG A 74 -1.91 -8.73 -2.30
C ARG A 74 -2.06 -8.33 -0.85
N TYR A 75 -3.18 -8.67 -0.19
CA TYR A 75 -3.32 -8.47 1.25
C TYR A 75 -2.43 -9.41 2.07
N GLU A 76 -2.24 -10.66 1.63
CA GLU A 76 -1.34 -11.63 2.26
C GLU A 76 0.11 -11.13 2.21
N LEU A 77 0.56 -10.59 1.07
CA LEU A 77 1.90 -9.96 0.94
C LEU A 77 2.11 -8.79 1.89
N LEU A 78 1.05 -8.07 2.25
CA LEU A 78 1.09 -6.98 3.24
C LEU A 78 0.93 -7.47 4.69
N GLY A 79 0.84 -8.79 4.90
CA GLY A 79 0.62 -9.40 6.22
C GLY A 79 -0.79 -9.23 6.77
N ASN A 80 -1.74 -8.75 5.96
CA ASN A 80 -3.12 -8.50 6.41
C ASN A 80 -4.03 -9.70 6.14
N ASN A 81 -3.83 -10.77 6.91
CA ASN A 81 -4.58 -12.02 6.77
C ASN A 81 -6.09 -11.84 6.97
N LYS A 82 -6.53 -10.91 7.82
CA LYS A 82 -7.96 -10.64 8.07
C LYS A 82 -8.66 -10.10 6.83
N LYS A 83 -8.03 -9.14 6.13
CA LYS A 83 -8.60 -8.60 4.88
C LYS A 83 -8.52 -9.60 3.74
N ALA A 84 -7.44 -10.37 3.64
CA ALA A 84 -7.32 -11.44 2.65
C ALA A 84 -8.46 -12.47 2.77
N ASP A 85 -8.75 -12.92 3.99
CA ASP A 85 -9.86 -13.85 4.25
C ASP A 85 -11.22 -13.24 3.88
N ALA A 86 -11.47 -11.99 4.28
CA ALA A 86 -12.72 -11.29 3.96
C ALA A 86 -12.98 -11.18 2.45
N VAL A 87 -11.94 -10.87 1.66
CA VAL A 87 -12.03 -10.78 0.20
C VAL A 87 -12.33 -12.14 -0.44
N LEU A 88 -11.69 -13.21 0.04
CA LEU A 88 -11.96 -14.57 -0.46
C LEU A 88 -13.39 -15.01 -0.14
N GLN A 89 -13.84 -14.76 1.10
CA GLN A 89 -15.22 -15.04 1.52
C GLN A 89 -16.23 -14.25 0.69
N GLU A 90 -15.96 -12.98 0.39
CA GLU A 90 -16.79 -12.16 -0.46
C GLU A 90 -16.92 -12.76 -1.87
N GLY A 91 -15.81 -13.17 -2.49
CA GLY A 91 -15.85 -13.82 -3.80
C GLY A 91 -16.64 -15.15 -3.79
N ILE A 92 -16.55 -15.91 -2.70
CA ILE A 92 -17.33 -17.16 -2.52
C ILE A 92 -18.82 -16.84 -2.40
N GLN A 93 -19.19 -15.81 -1.63
CA GLN A 93 -20.57 -15.37 -1.48
C GLN A 93 -21.18 -14.91 -2.80
N LEU A 94 -20.37 -14.24 -3.63
CA LEU A 94 -20.75 -13.80 -4.98
C LEU A 94 -20.66 -14.92 -6.03
N LYS A 95 -20.25 -16.13 -5.64
CA LYS A 95 -20.08 -17.30 -6.53
C LYS A 95 -19.21 -17.01 -7.75
N ALA A 96 -18.11 -16.29 -7.53
CA ALA A 96 -17.22 -15.89 -8.62
C ALA A 96 -16.61 -17.12 -9.32
N GLU A 97 -16.59 -17.12 -10.66
CA GLU A 97 -16.17 -18.25 -11.47
C GLU A 97 -14.67 -18.20 -11.83
N PRO A 98 -13.97 -19.35 -11.84
CA PRO A 98 -14.41 -20.68 -11.41
C PRO A 98 -14.45 -20.83 -9.87
N LEU A 99 -15.62 -21.16 -9.32
CA LEU A 99 -15.82 -21.21 -7.87
C LEU A 99 -14.95 -22.27 -7.18
N GLU A 100 -14.77 -23.44 -7.81
CA GLU A 100 -13.93 -24.50 -7.26
C GLU A 100 -12.48 -24.03 -7.08
N LYS A 101 -11.97 -23.24 -8.03
CA LYS A 101 -10.62 -22.66 -7.95
C LYS A 101 -10.52 -21.68 -6.79
N LEU A 102 -11.55 -20.87 -6.57
CA LEU A 102 -11.61 -19.93 -5.44
C LEU A 102 -11.64 -20.65 -4.10
N LEU A 103 -12.49 -21.66 -3.94
CA LEU A 103 -12.58 -22.47 -2.73
C LEU A 103 -11.27 -23.21 -2.43
N HIS A 104 -10.66 -23.79 -3.45
CA HIS A 104 -9.35 -24.43 -3.33
C HIS A 104 -8.30 -23.43 -2.86
N HIS A 105 -8.23 -22.25 -3.47
CA HIS A 105 -7.29 -21.20 -3.06
C HIS A 105 -7.54 -20.75 -1.61
N HIS A 106 -8.80 -20.59 -1.20
CA HIS A 106 -9.17 -20.20 0.16
C HIS A 106 -8.70 -21.22 1.21
N ARG A 107 -8.89 -22.53 0.95
CA ARG A 107 -8.36 -23.59 1.82
C ARG A 107 -6.82 -23.54 1.92
N HIS A 108 -6.13 -23.32 0.80
CA HIS A 108 -4.68 -23.20 0.78
C HIS A 108 -4.19 -21.98 1.58
N PHE A 109 -4.85 -20.84 1.42
CA PHE A 109 -4.59 -19.64 2.21
C PHE A 109 -4.76 -19.92 3.72
N GLN A 110 -5.88 -20.51 4.13
CA GLN A 110 -6.13 -20.86 5.54
C GLN A 110 -5.05 -21.78 6.11
N ALA A 111 -4.61 -22.77 5.34
CA ALA A 111 -3.53 -23.68 5.75
C ALA A 111 -2.19 -22.93 5.94
N ARG A 112 -1.85 -21.98 5.05
CA ARG A 112 -0.63 -21.15 5.20
C ARG A 112 -0.69 -20.28 6.45
N VAL A 113 -1.81 -19.59 6.67
CA VAL A 113 -2.01 -18.72 7.85
C VAL A 113 -1.94 -19.53 9.13
N ALA A 114 -2.63 -20.69 9.20
CA ALA A 114 -2.59 -21.55 10.38
C ALA A 114 -1.16 -22.04 10.69
N LYS A 115 -0.40 -22.43 9.66
CA LYS A 115 1.00 -22.82 9.81
C LYS A 115 1.85 -21.67 10.35
N GLN A 116 1.69 -20.46 9.81
CA GLN A 116 2.45 -19.29 10.27
C GLN A 116 2.17 -19.00 11.75
N VAL A 117 0.90 -19.01 12.16
CA VAL A 117 0.51 -18.79 13.56
C VAL A 117 1.11 -19.86 14.48
N MET A 118 1.16 -21.12 14.07
CA MET A 118 1.79 -22.19 14.86
C MET A 118 3.30 -21.99 15.02
N LEU A 119 3.98 -21.54 13.96
CA LEU A 119 5.43 -21.24 14.02
C LEU A 119 5.69 -20.03 14.94
N ASP A 120 4.92 -18.97 14.82
CA ASP A 120 5.07 -17.76 15.64
C ASP A 120 4.86 -18.06 17.14
N ILE A 121 3.93 -18.95 17.47
CA ILE A 121 3.70 -19.41 18.85
C ILE A 121 4.90 -20.24 19.35
N ASN A 122 5.44 -21.14 18.52
CA ASN A 122 6.56 -22.01 18.91
C ASN A 122 7.87 -21.20 19.12
N GLU A 123 8.15 -20.22 18.26
CA GLU A 123 9.31 -19.33 18.39
C GLU A 123 9.21 -18.37 19.59
N GLY A 124 8.00 -18.16 20.12
CA GLY A 124 7.77 -17.39 21.34
C GLY A 124 8.15 -18.11 22.64
N VAL A 125 8.43 -19.43 22.61
CA VAL A 125 8.70 -20.24 23.81
C VAL A 125 10.20 -20.32 24.16
N ASP A 126 11.11 -20.05 23.22
CA ASP A 126 12.56 -20.15 23.44
C ASP A 126 13.29 -18.79 23.63
N LYS A 127 12.55 -17.68 23.71
CA LYS A 127 13.10 -16.32 23.89
C LYS A 127 13.19 -15.84 25.34
N ASP A 128 13.64 -16.70 26.25
CA ASP A 128 14.33 -16.28 27.48
C ASP A 128 15.85 -16.05 27.23
N SER A 129 16.28 -16.04 25.96
CA SER A 129 17.63 -15.65 25.56
C SER A 129 17.72 -14.12 25.43
N PHE A 130 18.18 -13.51 26.53
CA PHE A 130 18.82 -12.18 26.69
C PHE A 130 18.91 -11.31 25.42
N PRO A 131 18.34 -10.08 25.40
CA PRO A 131 18.56 -9.17 24.30
C PRO A 131 20.02 -8.71 24.30
N ASP A 132 20.77 -9.14 23.29
CA ASP A 132 22.00 -8.48 22.89
C ASP A 132 21.68 -7.00 22.62
N THR A 133 22.54 -6.12 23.11
CA THR A 133 22.29 -4.68 23.23
C THR A 133 22.52 -4.00 21.87
N GLU A 134 21.77 -4.37 20.85
CA GLU A 134 21.66 -3.55 19.64
C GLU A 134 20.78 -2.34 19.96
N LEU A 135 21.34 -1.14 19.77
CA LEU A 135 20.72 0.15 20.01
C LEU A 135 19.40 0.28 19.23
N GLN A 136 18.28 -0.02 19.89
CA GLN A 136 16.95 0.21 19.35
C GLN A 136 16.72 1.72 19.16
N ARG A 137 16.12 2.10 18.03
CA ARG A 137 15.76 3.51 17.76
C ARG A 137 14.79 4.02 18.84
N THR A 138 15.11 5.16 19.45
CA THR A 138 14.18 5.86 20.33
C THR A 138 13.21 6.71 19.49
N THR A 139 11.92 6.40 19.57
CA THR A 139 10.87 7.22 18.94
C THR A 139 10.87 8.61 19.55
N LEU A 140 10.91 9.66 18.73
CA LEU A 140 11.02 11.06 19.18
C LEU A 140 12.27 11.36 20.05
N GLY A 141 13.36 10.62 19.83
CA GLY A 141 14.64 10.92 20.46
C GLY A 141 15.20 12.28 20.05
N GLU A 142 15.84 12.99 20.98
CA GLU A 142 16.43 14.29 20.72
C GLU A 142 17.70 14.17 19.85
N LEU A 143 17.81 15.03 18.84
CA LEU A 143 18.96 15.08 17.93
C LEU A 143 19.91 16.21 18.35
N LYS A 144 21.15 15.87 18.73
CA LYS A 144 22.17 16.86 19.10
C LYS A 144 23.13 17.09 17.94
N GLY A 145 23.31 18.35 17.54
CA GLY A 145 24.36 18.74 16.58
C GLY A 145 25.75 18.48 17.18
N HIS A 146 26.55 17.63 16.54
CA HIS A 146 27.93 17.36 16.96
C HIS A 146 28.91 18.10 16.04
N GLY A 147 29.68 19.04 16.60
CA GLY A 147 30.72 19.77 15.88
C GLY A 147 31.67 20.47 16.85
N ARG A 148 32.94 20.02 16.90
CA ARG A 148 34.01 20.76 17.59
C ARG A 148 34.41 21.92 16.68
N LYS A 149 33.87 23.13 16.94
CA LYS A 149 34.49 24.46 16.76
C LYS A 149 33.42 25.54 16.57
N LYS A 150 33.64 26.69 17.20
CA LYS A 150 32.82 27.89 17.16
C LYS A 150 32.66 28.41 15.72
N ILE A 151 31.49 28.21 15.11
CA ILE A 151 31.02 29.04 14.00
C ILE A 151 29.56 29.38 14.27
N ILE A 152 29.32 30.68 14.50
CA ILE A 152 28.03 31.28 14.80
C ILE A 152 27.21 31.29 13.49
N THR A 153 26.38 30.27 13.27
CA THR A 153 25.26 30.32 12.32
C THR A 153 24.07 29.58 12.92
N PRO A 154 22.83 30.10 12.80
CA PRO A 154 21.65 29.58 13.50
C PRO A 154 21.04 28.33 12.86
N VAL A 155 21.76 27.64 11.97
CA VAL A 155 21.25 26.47 11.24
C VAL A 155 21.91 25.22 11.80
N SER A 156 21.23 24.58 12.75
CA SER A 156 21.59 23.23 13.18
C SER A 156 21.21 22.23 12.09
N ARG A 157 22.18 21.84 11.25
CA ARG A 157 22.03 20.67 10.38
C ARG A 157 22.42 19.43 11.17
N VAL A 158 21.45 18.76 11.78
CA VAL A 158 21.73 17.47 12.45
C VAL A 158 21.57 16.37 11.40
N GLY A 159 22.71 15.81 10.96
CA GLY A 159 22.73 14.54 10.22
C GLY A 159 22.48 13.34 11.14
N SER A 160 22.94 12.15 10.77
CA SER A 160 22.64 10.85 11.41
C SER A 160 23.10 10.64 12.87
N SER A 161 23.34 11.69 13.65
CA SER A 161 23.81 11.61 15.05
C SER A 161 22.63 11.51 16.02
N MET A 162 22.31 10.28 16.45
CA MET A 162 21.33 10.02 17.54
C MET A 162 22.08 9.85 18.86
N SER A 163 21.67 10.58 19.90
CA SER A 163 22.14 10.36 21.29
C SER A 163 21.01 9.76 22.09
N SER A 164 21.23 8.60 22.71
CA SER A 164 20.32 8.08 23.72
C SER A 164 20.68 8.71 25.06
N GLN A 165 19.68 9.22 25.81
CA GLN A 165 19.74 9.68 27.22
C GLN A 165 20.26 11.14 27.43
N LYS A 166 19.57 12.12 28.08
CA LYS A 166 18.27 12.25 28.77
C LYS A 166 17.66 13.67 28.58
N GLN A 167 16.33 13.72 28.60
CA GLN A 167 15.42 14.77 29.14
C GLN A 167 15.58 16.23 28.67
N GLY A 168 14.54 16.74 27.99
CA GLY A 168 14.46 18.16 27.67
C GLY A 168 13.14 18.74 27.13
N LEU A 169 11.96 18.17 27.39
CA LEU A 169 10.69 18.91 27.18
C LEU A 169 10.29 19.61 28.48
N GLN A 170 10.65 20.88 28.60
CA GLN A 170 10.01 21.78 29.56
C GLN A 170 8.58 22.04 29.06
N LEU A 171 7.61 21.29 29.59
CA LEU A 171 6.19 21.52 29.34
C LEU A 171 5.78 22.82 30.04
N HIS A 172 5.64 23.91 29.28
CA HIS A 172 4.75 24.98 29.70
C HIS A 172 3.33 24.54 29.36
N VAL A 173 2.59 24.06 30.35
CA VAL A 173 1.15 23.82 30.22
C VAL A 173 0.47 25.16 30.52
N PRO A 174 -0.11 25.87 29.53
CA PRO A 174 -0.93 27.04 29.83
C PRO A 174 -2.15 26.59 30.66
N PRO A 175 -2.63 27.42 31.61
CA PRO A 175 -3.78 27.07 32.43
C PRO A 175 -5.00 26.80 31.53
N PRO A 176 -5.86 25.82 31.89
CA PRO A 176 -6.98 25.42 31.04
C PRO A 176 -7.92 26.61 30.84
N GLN A 177 -7.92 27.15 29.62
CA GLN A 177 -8.88 28.17 29.21
C GLN A 177 -10.22 27.46 29.03
N GLN A 178 -11.18 27.75 29.91
CA GLN A 178 -12.52 27.16 29.88
C GLN A 178 -13.21 27.51 28.55
N GLN A 179 -13.13 26.61 27.58
CA GLN A 179 -13.96 26.67 26.38
C GLN A 179 -15.34 26.11 26.73
N GLY A 180 -16.36 26.94 26.56
CA GLY A 180 -17.75 26.61 26.86
C GLY A 180 -18.27 25.43 26.01
N CYS A 181 -19.13 24.62 26.65
CA CYS A 181 -19.91 23.50 26.11
C CYS A 181 -19.13 22.46 25.27
N SER A 182 -18.53 21.48 25.96
CA SER A 182 -18.03 20.24 25.35
C SER A 182 -19.19 19.28 25.02
N PHE A 183 -19.18 18.66 23.83
CA PHE A 183 -20.07 17.53 23.52
C PHE A 183 -19.36 16.21 23.86
N LYS A 184 -20.12 15.24 24.39
CA LYS A 184 -19.57 13.91 24.67
C LYS A 184 -19.36 13.16 23.35
N VAL A 185 -18.14 12.68 23.13
CA VAL A 185 -17.84 11.73 22.06
C VAL A 185 -18.52 10.41 22.39
N PHE A 186 -19.15 9.79 21.40
CA PHE A 186 -19.82 8.50 21.53
C PHE A 186 -18.82 7.40 21.92
N SER A 187 -19.12 6.63 22.97
CA SER A 187 -18.32 5.50 23.43
C SER A 187 -19.00 4.19 23.04
N GLU A 188 -18.32 3.36 22.25
CA GLU A 188 -18.80 2.05 21.79
C GLU A 188 -18.75 0.96 22.88
N ASP A 189 -18.06 1.22 24.01
CA ASP A 189 -17.80 0.25 25.09
C ASP A 189 -19.07 -0.28 25.79
N GLY A 190 -20.22 0.41 25.64
CA GLY A 190 -21.49 0.02 26.24
C GLY A 190 -22.33 -0.98 25.42
N LEU A 191 -21.89 -1.34 24.21
CA LEU A 191 -22.61 -2.26 23.33
C LEU A 191 -22.04 -3.68 23.47
N SER A 192 -22.81 -4.59 24.08
CA SER A 192 -22.46 -6.01 24.22
C SER A 192 -22.36 -6.77 22.89
N ASN A 193 -22.79 -6.15 21.79
CA ASN A 193 -22.60 -6.62 20.44
C ASN A 193 -22.33 -5.42 19.52
N PRO A 194 -21.07 -4.98 19.34
CA PRO A 194 -20.79 -3.99 18.32
C PRO A 194 -21.17 -4.64 16.99
N SER A 195 -22.19 -4.12 16.34
CA SER A 195 -22.52 -4.48 14.96
C SER A 195 -21.38 -3.99 14.07
N ARG A 196 -20.23 -4.67 14.13
CA ARG A 196 -18.99 -4.33 13.41
C ARG A 196 -19.19 -4.43 11.89
N ASP A 197 -20.28 -5.07 11.47
CA ASP A 197 -20.72 -5.18 10.08
C ASP A 197 -21.58 -4.01 9.58
N GLN A 198 -22.01 -3.08 10.44
CA GLN A 198 -22.91 -2.01 10.00
C GLN A 198 -22.16 -0.74 9.62
N ARG A 199 -22.19 -0.50 8.30
CA ARG A 199 -21.88 0.74 7.58
C ARG A 199 -20.43 0.89 7.12
N MET A 200 -19.96 -0.08 6.35
CA MET A 200 -19.23 0.30 5.14
C MET A 200 -20.24 1.04 4.24
N PRO A 201 -20.02 2.32 3.86
CA PRO A 201 -20.84 2.96 2.85
C PRO A 201 -20.87 2.08 1.61
N ALA A 202 -22.01 1.97 0.93
CA ALA A 202 -22.05 1.35 -0.40
C ALA A 202 -20.94 1.99 -1.24
N PRO A 203 -20.07 1.20 -1.92
CA PRO A 203 -18.98 1.74 -2.71
C PRO A 203 -19.52 2.79 -3.67
N GLN A 204 -19.16 4.05 -3.48
CA GLN A 204 -19.42 5.08 -4.48
C GLN A 204 -18.47 4.78 -5.64
N PRO A 205 -18.94 4.73 -6.90
CA PRO A 205 -18.05 4.49 -8.03
C PRO A 205 -17.00 5.60 -8.06
N GLN A 206 -15.71 5.23 -7.93
CA GLN A 206 -14.64 6.22 -8.08
C GLN A 206 -14.68 6.74 -9.53
N ALA A 207 -14.82 8.06 -9.69
CA ALA A 207 -15.04 8.68 -11.01
C ALA A 207 -13.80 8.65 -11.92
N ALA A 208 -12.61 8.38 -11.35
CA ALA A 208 -11.34 8.38 -12.05
C ALA A 208 -10.50 7.17 -11.65
N LEU A 209 -9.63 6.74 -12.57
CA LEU A 209 -8.65 5.70 -12.30
C LEU A 209 -7.64 6.17 -11.25
N PRO A 210 -7.31 5.33 -10.25
CA PRO A 210 -6.24 5.65 -9.33
C PRO A 210 -4.91 5.74 -10.08
N SER A 211 -4.01 6.57 -9.56
CA SER A 211 -2.72 6.80 -10.18
C SER A 211 -1.87 5.53 -10.11
N SER A 212 -1.25 5.15 -11.23
CA SER A 212 -0.30 4.05 -11.25
C SER A 212 1.03 4.40 -10.57
N THR A 213 1.30 5.70 -10.34
CA THR A 213 2.55 6.21 -9.75
C THR A 213 2.28 7.14 -8.56
N ALA A 214 3.19 7.15 -7.59
CA ALA A 214 3.15 8.07 -6.45
C ALA A 214 3.86 9.39 -6.82
N LYS A 215 3.26 10.16 -7.73
CA LYS A 215 3.86 11.34 -8.37
C LYS A 215 4.49 12.37 -7.40
N GLU A 216 3.98 12.48 -6.17
CA GLU A 216 4.55 13.39 -5.14
C GLU A 216 5.81 12.83 -4.46
N ASN A 217 5.95 11.51 -4.40
CA ASN A 217 7.08 10.81 -3.77
C ASN A 217 8.23 10.52 -4.74
N GLU A 218 8.03 10.75 -6.04
CA GLU A 218 9.01 10.49 -7.09
C GLU A 218 9.52 11.82 -7.67
N LEU A 219 10.83 12.00 -7.70
CA LEU A 219 11.47 13.11 -8.40
C LEU A 219 11.83 12.65 -9.81
N GLU A 220 11.33 13.36 -10.81
CA GLU A 220 11.72 13.16 -12.21
C GLU A 220 13.24 13.44 -12.38
N PRO A 221 13.93 12.70 -13.26
CA PRO A 221 15.37 12.84 -13.45
C PRO A 221 15.76 14.24 -13.93
N GLY A 222 16.81 14.79 -13.32
CA GLY A 222 17.39 16.08 -13.64
C GLY A 222 18.19 16.12 -14.97
N PRO A 223 18.88 17.24 -15.26
CA PRO A 223 19.23 17.75 -16.60
C PRO A 223 20.18 16.91 -17.50
N TRP A 224 20.44 15.64 -17.17
CA TRP A 224 21.28 14.75 -17.99
C TRP A 224 20.55 14.23 -19.26
N ASN A 225 19.26 14.46 -19.38
CA ASN A 225 18.37 13.99 -20.46
C ASN A 225 18.16 15.00 -21.61
N THR A 226 18.79 16.19 -21.58
CA THR A 226 18.62 17.23 -22.62
C THR A 226 19.75 17.29 -23.67
N ALA A 227 20.78 16.46 -23.57
CA ALA A 227 21.86 16.45 -24.56
C ALA A 227 21.39 15.81 -25.87
N ARG A 228 20.96 16.64 -26.83
CA ARG A 228 20.87 16.21 -28.23
C ARG A 228 22.29 15.92 -28.72
N VAL A 229 22.56 14.70 -29.14
CA VAL A 229 23.78 14.36 -29.86
C VAL A 229 23.76 15.13 -31.17
N TRP A 230 24.62 16.13 -31.32
CA TRP A 230 24.87 16.77 -32.60
C TRP A 230 25.74 15.82 -33.41
N ASP A 231 25.14 15.07 -34.34
CA ASP A 231 25.91 14.38 -35.35
C ASP A 231 26.55 15.43 -36.27
N ASN A 232 27.84 15.69 -36.07
CA ASN A 232 28.65 16.45 -37.00
C ASN A 232 28.81 15.63 -38.28
N LEU A 233 27.91 15.83 -39.23
CA LEU A 233 28.07 15.45 -40.62
C LEU A 233 29.00 16.44 -41.32
N GLU A 234 30.31 16.45 -41.01
CA GLU A 234 31.30 17.05 -41.93
C GLU A 234 32.65 16.34 -41.86
N GLY A 235 33.11 15.87 -43.02
CA GLY A 235 34.42 15.27 -43.26
C GLY A 235 34.33 14.12 -44.26
N THR A 236 34.90 14.12 -45.46
CA THR A 236 35.56 15.10 -46.35
C THR A 236 35.77 14.32 -47.67
N TYR A 237 35.84 15.02 -48.81
CA TYR A 237 36.20 14.47 -50.12
C TYR A 237 37.50 13.64 -50.12
#